data_AF-A0A7W0KGF1-F1
#
_entry.id   AF-A0A7W0KGF1-F1
#
_cell.length_a   1.000
_cell.length_b   1.000
_cell.length_c   1.000
_cell.angle_alpha   90.00
_cell.angle_beta   90.00
_cell.angle_gamma   90.00
#
_symmetry.space_group_name_H-M   'P 1'
#
loop_
_entity.id
_entity.type
_entity.pdbx_description
1 polymer ?
#
loop_
_entity_poly.entity_id
_entity_poly.type
_entity_poly.pdbx_seq_one_letter_code
_entity_poly.pdbx_strand_id
1 'polypeptide(L)'
;MPRWWHEGSTWLDRLPETVRALCERWCLTLDGAVSHGSNAIAVPVRCHGEPLVLRVTPPDAGTVDEVRALRFWAGRGTVRLLDADPAAGASLLERLD
;
A
#
# COMPACT_ATOMS: atom_id res chain seq x y z
N MET A 1 -25.77 3.19 -11.60
CA MET A 1 -24.55 2.43 -11.27
C MET A 1 -24.49 2.25 -9.76
N PRO A 2 -24.07 1.09 -9.23
CA PRO A 2 -23.93 0.88 -7.79
C PRO A 2 -22.93 1.86 -7.16
N ARG A 3 -23.11 2.18 -5.88
CA ARG A 3 -22.29 3.15 -5.12
C ARG A 3 -20.77 2.85 -5.18
N TRP A 4 -20.40 1.58 -5.13
CA TRP A 4 -19.01 1.10 -5.19
C TRP A 4 -18.30 1.42 -6.52
N TRP A 5 -19.05 1.70 -7.60
CA TRP A 5 -18.47 2.11 -8.89
C TRP A 5 -17.92 3.54 -8.83
N HIS A 6 -18.71 4.49 -8.33
CA HIS A 6 -18.28 5.90 -8.25
C HIS A 6 -17.20 6.13 -7.18
N GLU A 7 -17.33 5.47 -6.03
CA GLU A 7 -16.31 5.52 -4.97
C GLU A 7 -14.98 4.91 -5.45
N GLY A 8 -15.04 3.82 -6.24
CA GLY A 8 -13.87 3.23 -6.88
C GLY A 8 -13.19 4.18 -7.88
N SER A 9 -13.97 4.84 -8.75
CA SER A 9 -13.41 5.81 -9.71
C SER A 9 -12.73 6.99 -9.00
N THR A 10 -13.35 7.59 -7.99
CA THR A 10 -12.74 8.71 -7.24
C THR A 10 -11.50 8.29 -6.46
N TRP A 11 -11.41 7.03 -6.01
CA TRP A 11 -10.18 6.52 -5.43
C TRP A 11 -9.08 6.38 -6.50
N LEU A 12 -9.38 5.78 -7.66
CA LEU A 12 -8.45 5.65 -8.77
C LEU A 12 -7.91 7.00 -9.25
N ASP A 13 -8.77 8.02 -9.36
CA ASP A 13 -8.38 9.36 -9.78
C ASP A 13 -7.35 10.01 -8.82
N ARG A 14 -7.43 9.68 -7.54
CA ARG A 14 -6.52 10.20 -6.49
C ARG A 14 -5.31 9.31 -6.23
N LEU A 15 -5.27 8.11 -6.82
CA LEU A 15 -4.25 7.11 -6.52
C LEU A 15 -2.82 7.57 -6.89
N PRO A 16 -2.55 8.17 -8.06
CA PRO A 16 -1.19 8.63 -8.39
C PRO A 16 -0.67 9.67 -7.40
N GLU A 17 -1.52 10.62 -7.01
CA GLU A 17 -1.19 11.66 -6.03
C GLU A 17 -0.97 11.09 -4.63
N THR A 18 -1.80 10.11 -4.24
CA THR A 18 -1.64 9.39 -2.97
C THR A 18 -0.30 8.66 -2.93
N VAL A 19 0.05 7.91 -3.99
CA VAL A 19 1.35 7.22 -4.09
C VAL A 19 2.51 8.22 -4.03
N ARG A 20 2.42 9.35 -4.74
CA ARG A 20 3.45 10.40 -4.70
C ARG A 20 3.67 10.95 -3.28
N ALA A 21 2.60 11.31 -2.59
CA ALA A 21 2.65 11.82 -1.23
C ALA A 21 3.22 10.79 -0.24
N LEU A 22 2.85 9.51 -0.40
CA LEU A 22 3.40 8.41 0.40
C LEU A 22 4.89 8.21 0.15
N CYS A 23 5.32 8.26 -1.11
CA CYS A 23 6.74 8.18 -1.47
C CYS A 23 7.55 9.35 -0.89
N GLU A 24 7.04 10.58 -0.98
CA GLU A 24 7.70 11.74 -0.39
C GLU A 24 7.83 11.60 1.13
N ARG A 25 6.73 11.24 1.80
CA ARG A 25 6.68 11.11 3.27
C ARG A 25 7.60 10.02 3.80
N TRP A 26 7.69 8.89 3.09
CA TRP A 26 8.50 7.74 3.49
C TRP A 26 9.86 7.68 2.80
N CYS A 27 10.27 8.76 2.10
CA CYS A 27 11.54 8.85 1.37
C CYS A 27 11.78 7.68 0.39
N LEU A 28 10.74 7.31 -0.34
CA LEU A 28 10.73 6.18 -1.27
C LEU A 28 10.99 6.62 -2.71
N THR A 29 11.73 5.78 -3.46
CA THR A 29 11.88 5.91 -4.91
C THR A 29 11.25 4.72 -5.62
N LEU A 30 10.55 4.93 -6.74
CA LEU A 30 9.95 3.82 -7.52
C LEU A 30 11.03 2.87 -8.05
N ASP A 31 10.78 1.56 -8.00
CA ASP A 31 11.75 0.50 -8.32
C ASP A 31 11.17 -0.59 -9.23
N GLY A 32 10.46 -0.21 -10.29
CA GLY A 32 10.02 -1.12 -11.34
C GLY A 32 8.53 -1.07 -11.65
N ALA A 33 8.03 -2.15 -12.26
CA ALA A 33 6.65 -2.24 -12.74
C ALA A 33 5.66 -2.43 -11.58
N VAL A 34 4.61 -1.62 -11.58
CA VAL A 34 3.48 -1.75 -10.65
C VAL A 34 2.72 -3.04 -10.98
N SER A 35 2.33 -3.78 -9.95
CA SER A 35 1.40 -4.91 -10.06
C SER A 35 0.11 -4.58 -9.31
N HIS A 36 -0.98 -5.28 -9.62
CA HIS A 36 -2.26 -5.07 -8.97
C HIS A 36 -3.00 -6.38 -8.77
N GLY A 37 -3.76 -6.44 -7.68
CA GLY A 37 -4.74 -7.49 -7.41
C GLY A 37 -6.17 -6.95 -7.62
N SER A 38 -7.15 -7.64 -7.03
CA SER A 38 -8.56 -7.21 -7.13
C SER A 38 -8.85 -5.89 -6.41
N ASN A 39 -8.23 -5.65 -5.24
CA ASN A 39 -8.52 -4.50 -4.37
C ASN A 39 -7.26 -3.77 -3.88
N ALA A 40 -6.12 -3.93 -4.58
CA ALA A 40 -4.86 -3.31 -4.18
C ALA A 40 -3.96 -3.10 -5.38
N ILE A 41 -3.14 -2.04 -5.32
CA ILE A 41 -1.91 -1.95 -6.11
C ILE A 41 -0.70 -2.24 -5.22
N ALA A 42 0.33 -2.84 -5.80
CA ALA A 42 1.63 -3.07 -5.20
C ALA A 42 2.68 -2.34 -6.05
N VAL A 43 3.27 -1.30 -5.47
CA VAL A 43 4.26 -0.44 -6.12
C VAL A 43 5.64 -0.82 -5.58
N PRO A 44 6.52 -1.42 -6.40
CA PRO A 44 7.91 -1.64 -6.00
C PRO A 44 8.59 -0.29 -5.73
N VAL A 45 9.25 -0.19 -4.59
CA VAL A 45 9.96 1.02 -4.17
C VAL A 45 11.29 0.66 -3.51
N ARG A 46 12.17 1.66 -3.36
CA ARG A 46 13.36 1.59 -2.51
C ARG A 46 13.30 2.64 -1.42
N CYS A 47 13.73 2.29 -0.22
CA CYS A 47 13.98 3.23 0.87
C CYS A 47 15.46 3.13 1.24
N HIS A 48 16.23 4.20 1.05
CA HIS A 48 17.68 4.21 1.30
C HIS A 48 18.44 3.03 0.67
N GLY A 49 18.00 2.58 -0.52
CA GLY A 49 18.58 1.44 -1.24
C GLY A 49 17.96 0.08 -0.91
N GLU A 50 17.21 -0.06 0.18
CA GLU A 50 16.50 -1.30 0.54
C GLU A 50 15.25 -1.49 -0.34
N PRO A 51 15.09 -2.64 -1.00
CA PRO A 51 13.91 -2.94 -1.81
C PRO A 51 12.68 -3.25 -0.94
N LEU A 52 11.57 -2.55 -1.22
CA LEU A 52 10.31 -2.65 -0.48
C LEU A 52 9.11 -2.65 -1.46
N VAL A 53 7.92 -2.85 -0.92
CA VAL A 53 6.65 -2.70 -1.64
C VAL A 53 5.75 -1.72 -0.91
N LEU A 54 5.31 -0.68 -1.62
CA LEU A 54 4.22 0.17 -1.19
C LEU A 54 2.90 -0.43 -1.68
N ARG A 55 2.11 -1.02 -0.77
CA ARG A 55 0.76 -1.50 -1.04
C ARG A 55 -0.25 -0.40 -0.75
N VAL A 56 -1.16 -0.14 -1.69
CA VAL A 56 -2.25 0.84 -1.54
C VAL A 56 -3.59 0.21 -1.90
N THR A 57 -4.57 0.37 -1.02
CA THR A 57 -5.96 -0.10 -1.16
C THR A 57 -6.94 1.07 -1.06
N PRO A 58 -8.20 0.92 -1.51
CA PRO A 58 -9.27 1.81 -1.09
C PRO A 58 -9.35 1.83 0.45
N PRO A 59 -9.35 3.01 1.10
CA PRO A 59 -9.44 3.07 2.55
C PRO A 59 -10.79 2.55 3.06
N ASP A 60 -10.76 1.50 3.87
CA ASP A 60 -11.94 0.91 4.49
C ASP A 60 -11.61 0.32 5.89
N ALA A 61 -12.62 -0.24 6.56
CA ALA A 61 -12.42 -0.87 7.86
C ALA A 61 -11.47 -2.08 7.81
N GLY A 62 -11.44 -2.80 6.67
CA GLY A 62 -10.56 -3.97 6.48
C GLY A 62 -9.08 -3.60 6.52
N THR A 63 -8.71 -2.42 6.01
CA THR A 63 -7.33 -1.94 6.01
C THR A 63 -6.75 -1.85 7.44
N VAL A 64 -7.55 -1.39 8.42
CA VAL A 64 -7.10 -1.29 9.83
C VAL A 64 -6.81 -2.67 10.42
N ASP A 65 -7.67 -3.64 10.15
CA ASP A 65 -7.51 -5.00 10.67
C ASP A 65 -6.37 -5.75 9.99
N GLU A 66 -6.15 -5.55 8.68
CA GLU A 66 -4.97 -6.06 7.98
C GLU A 66 -3.66 -5.54 8.59
N VAL A 67 -3.57 -4.23 8.85
CA VAL A 67 -2.39 -3.63 9.49
C VAL A 67 -2.20 -4.20 10.91
N ARG A 68 -3.26 -4.38 11.68
CA ARG A 68 -3.19 -5.02 13.01
C ARG A 68 -2.69 -6.46 12.90
N ALA A 69 -3.18 -7.23 11.94
CA ALA A 69 -2.76 -8.61 11.71
C ALA A 69 -1.26 -8.66 11.35
N LEU A 70 -0.80 -7.84 10.41
CA LEU A 70 0.61 -7.79 10.02
C LEU A 70 1.52 -7.39 11.19
N ARG A 71 1.09 -6.43 12.02
CA ARG A 71 1.81 -6.09 13.27
C ARG A 71 1.85 -7.24 14.27
N PHE A 72 0.73 -7.96 14.43
CA PHE A 72 0.65 -9.12 15.32
C PHE A 72 1.62 -10.22 14.90
N TRP A 73 1.62 -10.58 13.62
CA TRP A 73 2.48 -11.64 13.09
C TRP A 73 3.95 -11.22 12.97
N ALA A 74 4.23 -9.93 12.73
CA ALA A 74 5.58 -9.34 12.73
C ALA A 74 6.60 -10.15 11.90
N GLY A 75 6.23 -10.53 10.67
CA GLY A 75 7.09 -11.31 9.77
C GLY A 75 7.10 -12.83 10.02
N ARG A 76 6.41 -13.32 11.07
CA ARG A 76 6.33 -14.77 11.34
C ARG A 76 5.33 -15.44 10.39
N GLY A 77 5.83 -16.02 9.30
CA GLY A 77 5.01 -16.68 8.29
C GLY A 77 4.20 -15.71 7.42
N THR A 78 4.58 -14.43 7.41
CA THR A 78 3.94 -13.37 6.62
C THR A 78 4.97 -12.34 6.24
N VAL A 79 4.64 -11.44 5.30
CA VAL A 79 5.47 -10.27 4.99
C VAL A 79 5.58 -9.35 6.21
N ARG A 80 6.78 -8.85 6.46
CA ARG A 80 7.04 -7.83 7.48
C ARG A 80 6.43 -6.50 7.05
N LEU A 81 5.67 -5.90 7.96
CA LEU A 81 5.22 -4.51 7.86
C LEU A 81 6.29 -3.58 8.43
N LEU A 82 6.71 -2.59 7.65
CA LEU A 82 7.69 -1.58 8.06
C LEU A 82 7.00 -0.30 8.54
N ASP A 83 5.97 0.15 7.82
CA ASP A 83 5.14 1.29 8.21
C ASP A 83 3.74 1.17 7.61
N ALA A 84 2.77 1.93 8.12
CA ALA A 84 1.40 1.93 7.63
C ALA A 84 0.71 3.28 7.84
N ASP A 85 -0.17 3.61 6.91
CA ASP A 85 -1.15 4.70 7.04
C ASP A 85 -2.53 4.16 6.66
N PRO A 86 -3.28 3.61 7.63
CA PRO A 86 -4.59 3.04 7.38
C PRO A 86 -5.61 4.06 6.84
N ALA A 87 -5.45 5.35 7.16
CA ALA A 87 -6.34 6.40 6.65
C ALA A 87 -6.14 6.64 5.15
N ALA A 88 -4.90 6.45 4.67
CA ALA A 88 -4.57 6.48 3.24
C ALA A 88 -4.71 5.12 2.54
N GLY A 89 -5.10 4.05 3.25
CA GLY A 89 -5.15 2.70 2.65
C GLY A 89 -3.75 2.11 2.39
N ALA A 90 -2.71 2.59 3.08
CA ALA A 90 -1.32 2.33 2.71
C ALA A 90 -0.58 1.43 3.72
N SER A 91 0.27 0.55 3.20
CA SER A 91 1.22 -0.27 3.98
C SER A 91 2.54 -0.37 3.22
N LEU A 92 3.65 -0.15 3.94
CA LEU A 92 5.01 -0.35 3.45
C LEU A 92 5.50 -1.72 3.93
N LEU A 93 5.77 -2.62 2.99
CA LEU A 93 6.06 -4.02 3.23
C LEU A 93 7.46 -4.36 2.74
N GLU A 94 8.07 -5.40 3.33
CA GLU A 94 9.25 -6.01 2.73
C GLU A 94 8.90 -6.56 1.33
N ARG A 95 9.88 -6.53 0.42
CA ARG A 95 9.71 -7.13 -0.90
C ARG A 95 10.11 -8.60 -0.86
N LEU A 96 9.29 -9.44 -1.50
CA LEU A 96 9.54 -10.87 -1.69
C LEU A 96 9.97 -11.09 -3.14
N ASP A 97 11.27 -10.96 -3.39
CA ASP A 97 11.91 -11.18 -4.70
C ASP A 97 12.07 -12.68 -5.00
#